data_AF-A0A256XZT4-F1
#
_entry.id   AF-A0A256XZT4-F1
#
_cell.length_a   1.000
_cell.length_b   1.000
_cell.length_c   1.000
_cell.angle_alpha   90.00
_cell.angle_beta   90.00
_cell.angle_gamma   90.00
#
_symmetry.space_group_name_H-M   'P 1'
#
loop_
_entity.id
_entity.type
_entity.pdbx_description
1 polymer ?
#
loop_
_entity_poly.entity_id
_entity_poly.type
_entity_poly.pdbx_seq_one_letter_code
_entity_poly.pdbx_strand_id
1 'polypeptide(L)'
;MKKEKLLKSILMIQKKILSSWKMKLTKVLAEQLSNINLKEKDVIEIYERFGFGNDLTKWTQDQINKFVIEARKKTKPIIIAANKIDKLIDKFGIEKAKEKINQISKSTNTKIIPLFAEGELALRNAEKNDIIDYLPGNSFFKINEEKKSTLNKIQMQALNKIKNIIDIFGSTGVLEILNYAVFDILNYICLYPAGTKTLCDKQGRVLPDVFLMKTNSTALDFAYKIHTDFGKNFIRAINVKTKQIISKDYVLKNKDMIEIIADK
;
A
#
# COMPACT_ATOMS: atom_id res chain seq x y z
N MET A 1 -13.79 -20.85 -1.13
CA MET A 1 -12.98 -21.04 -2.34
C MET A 1 -11.45 -21.05 -2.14
N LYS A 2 -10.77 -20.01 -1.63
CA LYS A 2 -9.28 -20.03 -1.46
C LYS A 2 -8.77 -20.63 -0.14
N LYS A 3 -9.52 -20.49 0.96
CA LYS A 3 -9.24 -21.17 2.25
C LYS A 3 -9.27 -22.70 2.09
N GLU A 4 -10.22 -23.22 1.33
CA GLU A 4 -10.35 -24.66 1.04
C GLU A 4 -9.21 -25.20 0.18
N LYS A 5 -8.67 -24.40 -0.76
CA LYS A 5 -7.47 -24.77 -1.54
C LYS A 5 -6.22 -24.84 -0.65
N LEU A 6 -6.07 -23.93 0.31
CA LEU A 6 -5.00 -23.95 1.32
C LEU A 6 -5.14 -25.16 2.25
N LEU A 7 -6.36 -25.45 2.72
CA LEU A 7 -6.63 -26.64 3.53
C LEU A 7 -6.34 -27.93 2.77
N LYS A 8 -6.79 -28.05 1.51
CA LYS A 8 -6.53 -29.22 0.67
C LYS A 8 -5.05 -29.43 0.38
N SER A 9 -4.30 -28.35 0.13
CA SER A 9 -2.84 -28.45 -0.08
C SER A 9 -2.11 -28.88 1.20
N ILE A 10 -2.46 -28.33 2.36
CA ILE A 10 -1.87 -28.75 3.64
C ILE A 10 -2.21 -30.23 3.96
N LEU A 11 -3.45 -30.67 3.71
CA LEU A 11 -3.86 -32.07 3.87
C LEU A 11 -3.15 -33.03 2.90
N MET A 12 -2.90 -32.60 1.65
CA MET A 12 -2.09 -33.38 0.71
C MET A 12 -0.63 -33.50 1.16
N ILE A 13 -0.08 -32.44 1.76
CA ILE A 13 1.29 -32.42 2.30
C ILE A 13 1.41 -33.37 3.50
N GLN A 14 0.40 -33.41 4.38
CA GLN A 14 0.35 -34.39 5.49
C GLN A 14 0.40 -35.84 5.00
N LYS A 15 -0.26 -36.16 3.88
CA LYS A 15 -0.23 -37.51 3.29
C LYS A 15 1.09 -37.88 2.61
N LYS A 16 1.92 -36.89 2.22
CA LYS A 16 3.09 -37.10 1.36
C LYS A 16 4.42 -37.12 2.11
N ILE A 17 4.46 -36.69 3.38
CA ILE A 17 5.71 -36.58 4.16
C ILE A 17 5.88 -37.79 5.06
N LEU A 18 6.53 -38.83 4.51
CA LEU A 18 7.23 -39.85 5.29
C LEU A 18 8.67 -39.35 5.50
N SER A 19 8.99 -39.07 6.77
CA SER A 19 10.34 -39.07 7.35
C SER A 19 11.48 -38.41 6.55
N SER A 20 11.76 -37.10 6.74
CA SER A 20 13.13 -36.55 6.93
C SER A 20 13.11 -35.02 7.18
N TRP A 21 13.85 -34.58 8.21
CA TRP A 21 14.57 -33.29 8.33
C TRP A 21 13.78 -31.97 8.51
N LYS A 22 13.97 -31.39 9.71
CA LYS A 22 13.44 -30.12 10.24
C LYS A 22 13.66 -28.89 9.34
N MET A 23 14.76 -28.84 8.57
CA MET A 23 15.03 -27.77 7.59
C MET A 23 14.35 -27.98 6.23
N LYS A 24 13.93 -29.20 5.88
CA LYS A 24 13.23 -29.45 4.61
C LYS A 24 11.77 -29.04 4.68
N LEU A 25 11.14 -29.11 5.85
CA LEU A 25 9.71 -28.87 6.01
C LEU A 25 9.30 -27.42 5.73
N THR A 26 10.01 -26.45 6.31
CA THR A 26 9.77 -25.01 6.11
C THR A 26 9.93 -24.64 4.65
N LYS A 27 10.96 -25.18 4.00
CA LYS A 27 11.24 -24.99 2.58
C LYS A 27 10.18 -25.64 1.68
N VAL A 28 9.78 -26.88 1.95
CA VAL A 28 8.72 -27.58 1.21
C VAL A 28 7.38 -26.83 1.35
N LEU A 29 7.04 -26.36 2.55
CA LEU A 29 5.84 -25.56 2.75
C LEU A 29 5.91 -24.22 2.03
N ALA A 30 7.06 -23.53 2.08
CA ALA A 30 7.26 -22.29 1.35
C ALA A 30 7.19 -22.50 -0.17
N GLU A 31 7.70 -23.61 -0.71
CA GLU A 31 7.61 -23.97 -2.12
C GLU A 31 6.16 -24.25 -2.53
N GLN A 32 5.42 -25.05 -1.74
CA GLN A 32 4.01 -25.36 -2.02
C GLN A 32 3.10 -24.13 -1.87
N LEU A 33 3.44 -23.23 -0.94
CA LEU A 33 2.73 -21.99 -0.67
C LEU A 33 3.38 -20.77 -1.36
N SER A 34 4.31 -21.00 -2.30
CA SER A 34 4.96 -19.93 -3.06
C SER A 34 3.95 -19.13 -3.89
N ASN A 35 2.89 -19.80 -4.35
CA ASN A 35 1.77 -19.21 -5.09
C ASN A 35 1.03 -18.10 -4.32
N ILE A 36 1.12 -18.07 -2.99
CA ILE A 36 0.54 -16.99 -2.18
C ILE A 36 1.58 -15.94 -1.76
N ASN A 37 2.81 -16.05 -2.24
CA ASN A 37 3.98 -15.24 -1.92
C ASN A 37 4.43 -15.37 -0.46
N LEU A 38 4.29 -16.58 0.11
CA LEU A 38 4.79 -16.90 1.45
C LEU A 38 6.26 -17.30 1.33
N LYS A 39 7.16 -16.54 1.97
CA LYS A 39 8.60 -16.85 1.97
C LYS A 39 8.94 -17.83 3.07
N GLU A 40 10.06 -18.52 2.92
CA GLU A 40 10.56 -19.43 3.97
C GLU A 40 10.73 -18.73 5.32
N LYS A 41 11.23 -17.48 5.31
CA LYS A 41 11.34 -16.65 6.51
C LYS A 41 10.00 -16.44 7.22
N ASP A 42 8.92 -16.24 6.46
CA ASP A 42 7.57 -16.06 7.02
C ASP A 42 7.06 -17.36 7.66
N VAL A 43 7.37 -18.51 7.04
CA VAL A 43 7.00 -19.83 7.59
C VAL A 43 7.73 -20.06 8.90
N ILE A 44 9.05 -19.84 8.95
CA ILE A 44 9.85 -19.99 10.17
C ILE A 44 9.29 -19.13 11.31
N GLU A 45 9.00 -17.85 11.04
CA GLU A 45 8.47 -16.94 12.05
C GLU A 45 7.11 -17.39 12.61
N ILE A 46 6.21 -17.89 11.75
CA ILE A 46 4.92 -18.42 12.20
C ILE A 46 5.14 -19.69 13.05
N TYR A 47 6.05 -20.57 12.64
CA TYR A 47 6.38 -21.79 13.36
C TYR A 47 6.90 -21.52 14.76
N GLU A 48 7.87 -20.61 14.88
CA GLU A 48 8.47 -20.21 16.16
C GLU A 48 7.44 -19.55 17.07
N ARG A 49 6.57 -18.70 16.52
CA ARG A 49 5.56 -17.98 17.29
C ARG A 49 4.52 -18.89 17.95
N PHE A 50 4.08 -19.94 17.25
CA PHE A 50 3.02 -20.84 17.75
C PHE A 50 3.56 -22.15 18.33
N GLY A 51 4.88 -22.35 18.30
CA GLY A 51 5.51 -23.57 18.81
C GLY A 51 5.00 -24.83 18.12
N PHE A 52 4.68 -24.75 16.82
CA PHE A 52 4.17 -25.91 16.09
C PHE A 52 5.23 -27.00 16.02
N GLY A 53 4.85 -28.24 16.34
CA GLY A 53 5.74 -29.39 16.23
C GLY A 53 6.23 -29.56 14.79
N ASN A 54 7.45 -30.08 14.61
CA ASN A 54 8.09 -30.25 13.30
C ASN A 54 7.48 -31.36 12.44
N ASP A 55 6.35 -31.92 12.88
CA ASP A 55 5.68 -33.03 12.22
C ASP A 55 4.28 -32.57 11.82
N LEU A 56 4.13 -32.22 10.54
CA LEU A 56 2.84 -31.79 9.99
C LEU A 56 1.75 -32.83 10.18
N THR A 57 2.08 -34.13 10.22
CA THR A 57 1.08 -35.20 10.36
C THR A 57 0.38 -35.15 11.72
N LYS A 58 1.05 -34.58 12.73
CA LYS A 58 0.51 -34.40 14.08
C LYS A 58 -0.25 -33.10 14.27
N TRP A 59 -0.31 -32.26 13.23
CA TRP A 59 -1.01 -30.99 13.34
C TRP A 59 -2.50 -31.19 13.46
N THR A 60 -3.08 -30.63 14.52
CA THR A 60 -4.52 -30.61 14.69
C THR A 60 -5.16 -29.63 13.71
N GLN A 61 -6.45 -29.81 13.45
CA GLN A 61 -7.21 -28.91 12.59
C GLN A 61 -7.16 -27.45 13.07
N ASP A 62 -7.08 -27.24 14.39
CA ASP A 62 -6.94 -25.91 14.99
C ASP A 62 -5.57 -25.29 14.70
N GLN A 63 -4.48 -26.07 14.81
CA GLN A 63 -3.14 -25.63 14.46
C GLN A 63 -3.02 -25.26 12.98
N ILE A 64 -3.60 -26.08 12.09
CA ILE A 64 -3.67 -25.77 10.65
C ILE A 64 -4.43 -24.47 10.43
N ASN A 65 -5.59 -24.29 11.07
CA ASN A 65 -6.38 -23.07 10.94
C ASN A 65 -5.60 -21.83 11.40
N LYS A 66 -4.92 -21.90 12.54
CA LYS A 66 -4.06 -20.83 13.06
C LYS A 66 -2.94 -20.50 12.08
N PHE A 67 -2.21 -21.50 11.59
CA PHE A 67 -1.17 -21.30 10.59
C PHE A 67 -1.70 -20.60 9.33
N VAL A 68 -2.84 -21.06 8.79
CA VAL A 68 -3.45 -20.48 7.58
C VAL A 68 -3.88 -19.02 7.81
N ILE A 69 -4.46 -18.70 8.97
CA ILE A 69 -4.87 -17.34 9.31
C ILE A 69 -3.65 -16.41 9.34
N GLU A 70 -2.55 -16.84 9.96
CA GLU A 70 -1.34 -16.03 10.12
C GLU A 70 -0.54 -15.91 8.82
N ALA A 71 -0.42 -17.00 8.05
CA ALA A 71 0.15 -16.98 6.70
C ALA A 71 -0.61 -16.01 5.79
N ARG A 72 -1.95 -15.99 5.88
CA ARG A 72 -2.78 -15.02 5.15
C ARG A 72 -2.55 -13.59 5.65
N LYS A 73 -2.47 -13.35 6.96
CA LYS A 73 -2.20 -12.00 7.50
C LYS A 73 -0.88 -11.43 6.98
N LYS A 74 0.19 -12.24 6.94
CA LYS A 74 1.50 -11.82 6.40
C LYS A 74 1.48 -11.58 4.89
N THR A 75 0.90 -12.52 4.14
CA THR A 75 0.99 -12.48 2.66
C THR A 75 -0.05 -11.58 2.01
N LYS A 76 -1.17 -11.34 2.69
CA LYS A 76 -2.34 -10.61 2.20
C LYS A 76 -2.90 -9.76 3.36
N PRO A 77 -2.19 -8.69 3.75
CA PRO A 77 -2.74 -7.70 4.66
C PRO A 77 -4.02 -7.10 4.06
N ILE A 78 -4.99 -6.79 4.92
CA ILE A 78 -6.32 -6.30 4.53
C ILE A 78 -6.54 -4.93 5.16
N ILE A 79 -7.15 -4.05 4.38
CA ILE A 79 -7.70 -2.77 4.83
C ILE A 79 -9.16 -2.71 4.48
N ILE A 80 -9.93 -1.95 5.26
CA ILE A 80 -11.35 -1.81 5.05
C ILE A 80 -11.65 -0.37 4.67
N ALA A 81 -12.22 -0.20 3.48
CA ALA A 81 -12.82 1.05 3.04
C ALA A 81 -14.26 1.12 3.55
N ALA A 82 -14.55 1.98 4.53
CA ALA A 82 -15.92 2.24 4.98
C ALA A 82 -16.58 3.27 4.04
N ASN A 83 -16.88 2.83 2.82
CA ASN A 83 -17.49 3.67 1.79
C ASN A 83 -18.94 4.06 2.12
N LYS A 84 -19.42 5.16 1.53
CA LYS A 84 -20.73 5.78 1.75
C LYS A 84 -20.89 6.36 3.16
N ILE A 85 -19.82 6.99 3.67
CA ILE A 85 -19.84 7.65 4.97
C ILE A 85 -20.91 8.74 5.05
N ASP A 86 -21.22 9.36 3.91
CA ASP A 86 -22.29 10.36 3.75
C ASP A 86 -23.65 9.81 4.24
N LYS A 87 -24.02 8.59 3.81
CA LYS A 87 -25.28 7.95 4.24
C LYS A 87 -25.28 7.57 5.71
N LEU A 88 -24.11 7.26 6.27
CA LEU A 88 -23.98 6.94 7.68
C LEU A 88 -24.18 8.19 8.54
N ILE A 89 -23.62 9.33 8.12
CA ILE A 89 -23.82 10.63 8.76
C ILE A 89 -25.28 11.05 8.63
N ASP A 90 -25.87 10.98 7.44
CA ASP A 90 -27.27 11.36 7.20
C ASP A 90 -28.24 10.57 8.12
N LYS A 91 -27.92 9.30 8.42
CA LYS A 91 -28.77 8.43 9.24
C LYS A 91 -28.55 8.56 10.75
N PHE A 92 -27.31 8.73 11.21
CA PHE A 92 -26.97 8.61 12.64
C PHE A 92 -26.35 9.88 13.23
N GLY A 93 -26.04 10.88 12.42
CA GLY A 93 -25.20 12.01 12.79
C GLY A 93 -23.71 11.66 12.83
N ILE A 94 -22.89 12.70 12.96
CA ILE A 94 -21.43 12.63 12.82
C ILE A 94 -20.79 11.80 13.94
N GLU A 95 -21.18 12.02 15.19
CA GLU A 95 -20.56 11.38 16.36
C GLU A 95 -20.78 9.85 16.34
N LYS A 96 -22.03 9.42 16.18
CA LYS A 96 -22.36 7.98 16.10
C LYS A 96 -21.73 7.29 14.89
N ALA A 97 -21.55 8.01 13.78
CA ALA A 97 -20.83 7.49 12.61
C ALA A 97 -19.36 7.19 12.96
N LYS A 98 -18.67 8.13 13.62
CA LYS A 98 -17.29 7.95 14.09
C LYS A 98 -17.18 6.81 15.12
N GLU A 99 -18.11 6.73 16.07
CA GLU A 99 -18.15 5.65 17.07
C GLU A 99 -18.27 4.27 16.43
N LYS A 100 -19.20 4.11 15.47
CA LYS A 100 -19.38 2.81 14.77
C LYS A 100 -18.13 2.39 14.02
N ILE A 101 -17.46 3.30 13.33
CA ILE A 101 -16.19 2.99 12.65
C ILE A 101 -15.13 2.54 13.66
N ASN A 102 -15.01 3.26 14.78
CA ASN A 102 -14.06 2.92 15.83
C ASN A 102 -14.36 1.56 16.48
N GLN A 103 -15.64 1.24 16.73
CA GLN A 103 -16.05 -0.06 17.27
C GLN A 103 -15.67 -1.21 16.33
N ILE A 104 -15.94 -1.08 15.03
CA ILE A 104 -15.60 -2.11 14.04
C ILE A 104 -14.08 -2.24 13.90
N SER A 105 -13.34 -1.14 13.95
CA SER A 105 -11.87 -1.18 13.88
C SER A 105 -11.27 -1.93 15.08
N LYS A 106 -11.80 -1.70 16.29
CA LYS A 106 -11.40 -2.42 17.50
C LYS A 106 -11.74 -3.91 17.45
N SER A 107 -12.93 -4.28 16.99
CA SER A 107 -13.36 -5.69 16.98
C SER A 107 -12.64 -6.53 15.92
N THR A 108 -12.27 -5.93 14.79
CA THR A 108 -11.61 -6.62 13.68
C THR A 108 -10.08 -6.56 13.72
N ASN A 109 -9.51 -5.76 14.65
CA ASN A 109 -8.08 -5.43 14.71
C ASN A 109 -7.51 -5.07 13.32
N THR A 110 -8.32 -4.36 12.53
CA THR A 110 -8.02 -3.97 11.15
C THR A 110 -8.25 -2.47 11.02
N LYS A 111 -7.36 -1.78 10.31
CA LYS A 111 -7.54 -0.35 10.02
C LYS A 111 -8.75 -0.18 9.10
N ILE A 112 -9.65 0.71 9.52
CA ILE A 112 -10.81 1.11 8.75
C ILE A 112 -10.65 2.58 8.42
N ILE A 113 -10.81 2.94 7.15
CA ILE A 113 -10.73 4.31 6.68
C ILE A 113 -12.13 4.72 6.16
N PRO A 114 -12.75 5.76 6.74
CA PRO A 114 -14.02 6.29 6.26
C PRO A 114 -13.83 6.87 4.86
N LEU A 115 -14.77 6.60 3.95
CA LEU A 115 -14.58 6.94 2.55
C LEU A 115 -15.88 7.44 1.91
N PHE A 116 -15.75 8.44 1.04
CA PHE A 116 -16.80 8.97 0.19
C PHE A 116 -16.37 8.95 -1.29
N ALA A 117 -16.47 7.77 -1.91
CA ALA A 117 -15.97 7.54 -3.27
C ALA A 117 -16.70 8.40 -4.31
N GLU A 118 -18.02 8.55 -4.14
CA GLU A 118 -18.86 9.34 -5.03
C GLU A 118 -18.50 10.82 -4.96
N GLY A 119 -18.18 11.33 -3.75
CA GLY A 119 -17.66 12.67 -3.57
C GLY A 119 -16.32 12.89 -4.28
N GLU A 120 -15.37 11.96 -4.12
CA GLU A 120 -14.08 12.05 -4.82
C GLU A 120 -14.26 12.05 -6.35
N LEU A 121 -15.12 11.17 -6.87
CA LEU A 121 -15.41 11.12 -8.30
C LEU A 121 -16.02 12.44 -8.79
N ALA A 122 -16.95 13.02 -8.04
CA ALA A 122 -17.56 14.30 -8.35
C ALA A 122 -16.52 15.44 -8.37
N LEU A 123 -15.61 15.50 -7.39
CA LEU A 123 -14.54 16.49 -7.36
C LEU A 123 -13.59 16.35 -8.55
N ARG A 124 -13.17 15.12 -8.86
CA ARG A 124 -12.29 14.87 -10.01
C ARG A 124 -12.94 15.21 -11.35
N ASN A 125 -14.25 15.00 -11.48
CA ASN A 125 -14.97 15.41 -12.68
C ASN A 125 -15.14 16.94 -12.73
N ALA A 126 -15.37 17.60 -11.60
CA ALA A 126 -15.46 19.05 -11.55
C ALA A 126 -14.11 19.73 -11.87
N GLU A 127 -13.00 19.18 -11.38
CA GLU A 127 -11.65 19.66 -11.66
C GLU A 127 -11.30 19.52 -13.14
N LYS A 128 -11.56 18.36 -13.76
CA LYS A 128 -11.38 18.15 -15.21
C LYS A 128 -12.16 19.10 -16.11
N ASN A 129 -13.24 19.69 -15.60
CA ASN A 129 -14.08 20.65 -16.33
C ASN A 129 -13.77 22.11 -15.94
N ASP A 130 -12.65 22.35 -15.25
CA ASP A 130 -12.21 23.66 -14.76
C ASP A 130 -13.27 24.36 -13.89
N ILE A 131 -14.12 23.60 -13.20
CA ILE A 131 -15.14 24.14 -12.28
C ILE A 131 -14.50 24.45 -10.92
N ILE A 132 -13.60 23.57 -10.49
CA ILE A 132 -12.89 23.70 -9.22
C ILE A 132 -11.39 23.50 -9.41
N ASP A 133 -10.61 24.13 -8.55
CA ASP A 133 -9.21 23.80 -8.31
C ASP A 133 -9.17 22.80 -7.13
N TYR A 134 -8.78 21.57 -7.43
CA TYR A 134 -8.74 20.46 -6.48
C TYR A 134 -7.60 19.49 -6.78
N LEU A 135 -6.73 19.27 -5.80
CA LEU A 135 -5.78 18.17 -5.83
C LEU A 135 -6.38 16.95 -5.11
N PRO A 136 -6.39 15.75 -5.71
CA PRO A 136 -6.94 14.55 -5.09
C PRO A 136 -6.42 14.32 -3.66
N GLY A 137 -7.33 14.03 -2.74
CA GLY A 137 -7.03 13.83 -1.32
C GLY A 137 -6.78 15.09 -0.50
N ASN A 138 -6.85 16.29 -1.09
CA ASN A 138 -6.77 17.53 -0.32
C ASN A 138 -7.97 17.71 0.61
N SER A 139 -7.73 18.45 1.71
CA SER A 139 -8.74 18.86 2.69
C SER A 139 -9.53 20.10 2.27
N PHE A 140 -9.29 20.63 1.07
CA PHE A 140 -10.01 21.78 0.55
C PHE A 140 -10.00 21.77 -0.98
N PHE A 141 -10.96 22.46 -1.57
CA PHE A 141 -11.02 22.79 -3.00
C PHE A 141 -11.56 24.21 -3.16
N LYS A 142 -11.19 24.88 -4.25
CA LYS A 142 -11.64 26.23 -4.58
C LYS A 142 -12.55 26.19 -5.79
N ILE A 143 -13.69 26.87 -5.75
CA ILE A 143 -14.57 26.99 -6.92
C ILE A 143 -14.06 28.14 -7.79
N ASN A 144 -13.97 27.94 -9.09
CA ASN A 144 -13.62 28.99 -10.04
C ASN A 144 -14.79 29.98 -10.16
N GLU A 145 -14.56 31.23 -9.77
CA GLU A 145 -15.60 32.26 -9.68
C GLU A 145 -16.29 32.50 -11.03
N GLU A 146 -15.57 32.39 -12.15
CA GLU A 146 -16.13 32.53 -13.50
C GLU A 146 -17.16 31.45 -13.87
N LYS A 147 -17.03 30.24 -13.29
CA LYS A 147 -17.92 29.10 -13.54
C LYS A 147 -19.01 28.96 -12.47
N LYS A 148 -18.90 29.71 -11.38
CA LYS A 148 -19.83 29.63 -10.25
C LYS A 148 -21.27 29.98 -10.63
N SER A 149 -21.46 30.91 -11.56
CA SER A 149 -22.77 31.31 -12.11
C SER A 149 -23.39 30.24 -13.01
N THR A 150 -22.61 29.29 -13.51
CA THR A 150 -23.07 28.19 -14.38
C THR A 150 -23.53 26.96 -13.58
N LEU A 151 -23.28 26.94 -12.26
CA LEU A 151 -23.63 25.82 -11.39
C LEU A 151 -25.12 25.84 -11.06
N ASN A 152 -25.79 24.72 -11.30
CA ASN A 152 -27.17 24.54 -10.85
C ASN A 152 -27.22 24.33 -9.31
N LYS A 153 -28.38 24.60 -8.70
CA LYS A 153 -28.60 24.43 -7.24
C LYS A 153 -28.23 23.03 -6.75
N ILE A 154 -28.54 21.99 -7.53
CA ILE A 154 -28.24 20.59 -7.21
C ILE A 154 -26.72 20.36 -7.15
N GLN A 155 -25.96 20.92 -8.09
CA GLN A 155 -24.50 20.78 -8.14
C GLN A 155 -23.86 21.53 -6.96
N MET A 156 -24.34 22.73 -6.65
CA MET A 156 -23.87 23.50 -5.50
C MET A 156 -24.15 22.76 -4.18
N GLN A 157 -25.34 22.16 -4.03
CA GLN A 157 -25.67 21.34 -2.87
C GLN A 157 -24.76 20.11 -2.74
N ALA A 158 -24.45 19.44 -3.85
CA ALA A 158 -23.54 18.30 -3.85
C ALA A 158 -22.12 18.70 -3.43
N LEU A 159 -21.58 19.80 -3.96
CA LEU A 159 -20.27 20.34 -3.57
C LEU A 159 -20.23 20.72 -2.08
N ASN A 160 -21.30 21.33 -1.56
CA ASN A 160 -21.41 21.65 -0.14
C ASN A 160 -21.46 20.39 0.73
N LYS A 161 -22.17 19.34 0.31
CA LYS A 161 -22.20 18.05 1.02
C LYS A 161 -20.80 17.43 1.09
N ILE A 162 -20.06 17.45 -0.04
CA ILE A 162 -18.70 16.95 -0.11
C ILE A 162 -17.78 17.76 0.81
N LYS A 163 -17.89 19.09 0.77
CA LYS A 163 -17.12 20.00 1.63
C LYS A 163 -17.34 19.69 3.12
N ASN A 164 -18.59 19.54 3.56
CA ASN A 164 -18.90 19.18 4.95
C ASN A 164 -18.22 17.87 5.36
N ILE A 165 -18.22 16.85 4.49
CA ILE A 165 -17.56 15.57 4.78
C ILE A 165 -16.04 15.76 4.89
N ILE A 166 -15.43 16.52 3.98
CA ILE A 166 -14.00 16.84 4.03
C ILE A 166 -13.66 17.61 5.30
N ASP A 167 -14.47 18.58 5.71
CA ASP A 167 -14.24 19.36 6.94
C ASP A 167 -14.30 18.46 8.20
N ILE A 168 -15.12 17.40 8.18
CA ILE A 168 -15.29 16.48 9.32
C ILE A 168 -14.20 15.39 9.39
N PHE A 169 -13.79 14.86 8.23
CA PHE A 169 -12.89 13.70 8.11
C PHE A 169 -11.49 14.06 7.58
N GLY A 170 -11.27 15.31 7.18
CA GLY A 170 -10.03 15.82 6.60
C GLY A 170 -9.87 15.55 5.09
N SER A 171 -10.54 14.54 4.54
CA SER A 171 -10.53 14.23 3.10
C SER A 171 -11.75 13.39 2.71
N THR A 172 -11.84 13.00 1.43
CA THR A 172 -12.81 11.99 0.95
C THR A 172 -12.43 10.57 1.35
N GLY A 173 -11.22 10.34 1.88
CA GLY A 173 -10.70 9.04 2.31
C GLY A 173 -10.15 8.15 1.19
N VAL A 174 -10.35 8.49 -0.09
CA VAL A 174 -9.90 7.67 -1.23
C VAL A 174 -8.38 7.66 -1.35
N LEU A 175 -7.74 8.84 -1.37
CA LEU A 175 -6.29 8.89 -1.43
C LEU A 175 -5.66 8.42 -0.11
N GLU A 176 -6.32 8.67 1.02
CA GLU A 176 -5.87 8.21 2.34
C GLU A 176 -5.74 6.69 2.40
N ILE A 177 -6.76 5.94 1.95
CA ILE A 177 -6.70 4.47 1.96
C ILE A 177 -5.66 3.92 0.98
N LEU A 178 -5.47 4.56 -0.17
CA LEU A 178 -4.42 4.18 -1.13
C LEU A 178 -3.03 4.42 -0.55
N ASN A 179 -2.80 5.59 0.04
CA ASN A 179 -1.54 5.91 0.71
C ASN A 179 -1.25 4.94 1.84
N TYR A 180 -2.25 4.63 2.68
CA TYR A 180 -2.10 3.67 3.77
C TYR A 180 -1.78 2.25 3.25
N ALA A 181 -2.40 1.84 2.14
CA ALA A 181 -2.09 0.56 1.51
C ALA A 181 -0.63 0.49 1.03
N VAL A 182 -0.17 1.54 0.35
CA VAL A 182 1.15 1.57 -0.29
C VAL A 182 2.27 1.77 0.74
N PHE A 183 2.13 2.78 1.61
CA PHE A 183 3.19 3.24 2.49
C PHE A 183 3.20 2.51 3.83
N ASP A 184 2.06 2.34 4.49
CA ASP A 184 2.02 1.74 5.83
C ASP A 184 1.98 0.21 5.80
N ILE A 185 1.21 -0.37 4.89
CA ILE A 185 1.03 -1.82 4.84
C ILE A 185 2.10 -2.50 4.00
N LEU A 186 2.26 -2.02 2.77
CA LEU A 186 3.20 -2.62 1.85
C LEU A 186 4.62 -2.10 2.06
N ASN A 187 4.81 -1.08 2.92
CA ASN A 187 6.09 -0.49 3.27
C ASN A 187 6.88 -0.10 2.02
N TYR A 188 6.23 0.61 1.10
CA TYR A 188 6.92 1.25 -0.01
C TYR A 188 7.43 2.64 0.38
N ILE A 189 8.47 3.08 -0.32
CA ILE A 189 9.03 4.43 -0.29
C ILE A 189 8.99 5.02 -1.69
N CYS A 190 8.77 6.32 -1.78
CA CYS A 190 8.86 7.07 -3.04
C CYS A 190 10.29 7.50 -3.29
N LEU A 191 10.79 7.27 -4.49
CA LEU A 191 12.12 7.67 -4.92
C LEU A 191 12.03 8.44 -6.24
N TYR A 192 12.83 9.49 -6.35
CA TYR A 192 12.81 10.36 -7.52
C TYR A 192 14.14 10.23 -8.27
N PRO A 193 14.14 9.77 -9.53
CA PRO A 193 15.33 9.91 -10.37
C PRO A 193 15.51 11.40 -10.66
N ALA A 194 16.67 11.94 -10.33
CA ALA A 194 16.95 13.36 -10.52
C ALA A 194 18.41 13.55 -10.90
N GLY A 195 18.69 14.54 -11.74
CA GLY A 195 20.06 14.94 -12.06
C GLY A 195 20.58 15.99 -11.07
N THR A 196 21.87 15.97 -10.76
CA THR A 196 22.52 17.01 -9.95
C THR A 196 22.54 18.37 -10.65
N LYS A 197 22.54 18.40 -11.98
CA LYS A 197 22.56 19.65 -12.78
C LYS A 197 21.17 20.26 -12.94
N THR A 198 20.15 19.43 -13.17
CA THR A 198 18.77 19.88 -13.39
C THR A 198 17.80 18.88 -12.76
N LEU A 199 16.80 19.41 -12.05
CA LEU A 199 15.64 18.63 -11.60
C LEU A 199 14.60 18.43 -12.73
N CYS A 200 14.81 19.08 -13.87
CA CYS A 200 13.97 18.96 -15.03
C CYS A 200 14.48 17.88 -15.97
N ASP A 201 13.54 17.22 -16.64
CA ASP A 201 13.85 16.40 -17.81
C ASP A 201 14.13 17.24 -19.06
N LYS A 202 14.37 16.56 -20.19
CA LYS A 202 14.62 17.19 -21.48
C LYS A 202 13.44 18.04 -21.99
N GLN A 203 12.23 17.82 -21.47
CA GLN A 203 11.02 18.54 -21.82
C GLN A 203 10.71 19.70 -20.84
N GLY A 204 11.60 19.97 -19.88
CA GLY A 204 11.41 21.03 -18.89
C GLY A 204 10.46 20.66 -17.74
N ARG A 205 10.01 19.40 -17.64
CA ARG A 205 9.13 18.94 -16.55
C ARG A 205 9.97 18.68 -15.31
N VAL A 206 9.58 19.28 -14.18
CA VAL A 206 10.27 19.12 -12.89
C VAL A 206 9.89 17.79 -12.27
N LEU A 207 10.88 16.92 -12.00
CA LEU A 207 10.71 15.60 -11.37
C LEU A 207 9.53 14.79 -11.94
N PRO A 208 9.57 14.45 -13.24
CA PRO A 208 8.42 13.84 -13.92
C PRO A 208 8.12 12.43 -13.41
N ASP A 209 9.13 11.72 -12.91
CA ASP A 209 9.03 10.32 -12.54
C ASP A 209 9.13 10.11 -11.02
N VAL A 210 8.38 9.13 -10.53
CA VAL A 210 8.48 8.63 -9.16
C VAL A 210 8.41 7.11 -9.17
N PHE A 211 9.33 6.49 -8.44
CA PHE A 211 9.41 5.05 -8.29
C PHE A 211 9.00 4.63 -6.88
N LEU A 212 8.16 3.61 -6.80
CA LEU A 212 7.86 2.93 -5.55
C LEU A 212 8.82 1.75 -5.38
N MET A 213 9.58 1.76 -4.29
CA MET A 213 10.46 0.66 -3.88
C MET A 213 10.15 0.21 -2.46
N LYS A 214 10.48 -1.03 -2.11
CA LYS A 214 10.30 -1.49 -0.73
C LYS A 214 11.26 -0.77 0.20
N THR A 215 10.87 -0.55 1.44
CA THR A 215 11.78 -0.13 2.50
C THR A 215 12.98 -1.08 2.57
N ASN A 216 14.16 -0.55 2.85
CA ASN A 216 15.45 -1.24 2.83
C ASN A 216 16.03 -1.57 1.44
N SER A 217 15.42 -1.07 0.36
CA SER A 217 16.06 -1.13 -0.97
C SER A 217 17.32 -0.26 -1.00
N THR A 218 18.33 -0.71 -1.73
CA THR A 218 19.62 -0.03 -1.86
C THR A 218 19.70 0.85 -3.11
N ALA A 219 20.71 1.72 -3.19
CA ALA A 219 20.99 2.50 -4.40
C ALA A 219 21.19 1.61 -5.64
N LEU A 220 21.81 0.44 -5.48
CA LEU A 220 21.97 -0.53 -6.55
C LEU A 220 20.63 -1.14 -6.99
N ASP A 221 19.75 -1.49 -6.04
CA ASP A 221 18.41 -1.98 -6.36
C ASP A 221 17.60 -0.94 -7.15
N PHE A 222 17.77 0.35 -6.80
CA PHE A 222 17.13 1.43 -7.55
C PHE A 222 17.70 1.58 -8.97
N ALA A 223 19.00 1.41 -9.15
CA ALA A 223 19.60 1.39 -10.49
C ALA A 223 18.99 0.26 -11.35
N TYR A 224 18.89 -0.96 -10.84
CA TYR A 224 18.22 -2.08 -11.51
C TYR A 224 16.73 -1.82 -11.77
N LYS A 225 16.07 -1.08 -10.88
CA LYS A 225 14.65 -0.71 -11.03
C LYS A 225 14.43 0.28 -12.17
N ILE A 226 15.39 1.19 -12.41
CA ILE A 226 15.35 2.10 -13.55
C ILE A 226 15.66 1.35 -14.84
N HIS A 227 16.80 0.67 -14.90
CA HIS A 227 17.19 -0.14 -16.05
C HIS A 227 18.24 -1.19 -15.66
N THR A 228 18.21 -2.36 -16.30
CA THR A 228 19.18 -3.44 -15.98
C THR A 228 20.63 -3.02 -16.21
N ASP A 229 20.88 -2.19 -17.22
CA ASP A 229 22.24 -1.75 -17.57
C ASP A 229 22.81 -0.79 -16.52
N PHE A 230 21.99 0.11 -15.96
CA PHE A 230 22.41 0.96 -14.84
C PHE A 230 22.78 0.15 -13.60
N GLY A 231 22.08 -0.96 -13.36
CA GLY A 231 22.41 -1.88 -12.27
C GLY A 231 23.72 -2.64 -12.52
N LYS A 232 23.94 -3.16 -13.73
CA LYS A 232 25.16 -3.90 -14.08
C LYS A 232 26.41 -3.02 -14.09
N ASN A 233 26.28 -1.81 -14.65
CA ASN A 233 27.39 -0.89 -14.82
C ASN A 233 27.43 0.18 -13.71
N PHE A 234 26.85 -0.09 -12.54
CA PHE A 234 26.77 0.89 -11.45
C PHE A 234 28.17 1.33 -10.98
N ILE A 235 28.47 2.63 -11.07
CA ILE A 235 29.71 3.21 -10.54
C ILE A 235 29.43 3.81 -9.16
N ARG A 236 28.49 4.74 -9.10
CA ARG A 236 28.10 5.44 -7.87
C ARG A 236 26.71 6.06 -8.02
N ALA A 237 26.14 6.48 -6.90
CA ALA A 237 24.95 7.31 -6.92
C ALA A 237 25.18 8.61 -6.14
N ILE A 238 24.39 9.63 -6.42
CA ILE A 238 24.46 10.93 -5.74
C ILE A 238 23.07 11.27 -5.21
N ASN A 239 22.98 11.61 -3.91
CA ASN A 239 21.77 12.20 -3.38
C ASN A 239 21.73 13.68 -3.77
N VAL A 240 20.80 14.05 -4.64
CA VAL A 240 20.72 15.40 -5.23
C VAL A 240 20.42 16.47 -4.17
N LYS A 241 19.72 16.13 -3.09
CA LYS A 241 19.40 17.08 -2.01
C LYS A 241 20.63 17.45 -1.18
N THR A 242 21.41 16.45 -0.79
CA THR A 242 22.61 16.66 0.06
C THR A 242 23.88 16.88 -0.76
N LYS A 243 23.83 16.61 -2.07
CA LYS A 243 24.96 16.58 -3.00
C LYS A 243 26.07 15.59 -2.59
N GLN A 244 25.74 14.62 -1.74
CA GLN A 244 26.68 13.61 -1.27
C GLN A 244 26.68 12.40 -2.20
N ILE A 245 27.88 11.86 -2.45
CA ILE A 245 28.04 10.56 -3.10
C ILE A 245 27.59 9.48 -2.12
N ILE A 246 26.71 8.60 -2.58
CA ILE A 246 26.22 7.45 -1.82
C ILE A 246 26.73 6.15 -2.43
N SER A 247 27.03 5.18 -1.57
CA SER A 247 27.50 3.86 -1.97
C SER A 247 26.37 3.04 -2.59
N LYS A 248 26.75 1.95 -3.28
CA LYS A 248 25.81 0.95 -3.81
C LYS A 248 24.89 0.37 -2.73
N ASP A 249 25.42 0.18 -1.52
CA ASP A 249 24.73 -0.44 -0.37
C ASP A 249 23.96 0.57 0.49
N TYR A 250 23.96 1.85 0.12
CA TYR A 250 23.22 2.87 0.85
C TYR A 250 21.72 2.53 0.83
N VAL A 251 21.13 2.42 2.03
CA VAL A 251 19.71 2.16 2.20
C VAL A 251 18.93 3.43 1.92
N LEU A 252 18.09 3.36 0.88
CA LEU A 252 17.32 4.49 0.40
C LEU A 252 16.21 4.88 1.38
N LYS A 253 15.98 6.19 1.49
CA LYS A 253 14.97 6.78 2.35
C LYS A 253 13.82 7.35 1.52
N ASN A 254 12.66 7.49 2.17
CA ASN A 254 11.49 8.05 1.51
C ASN A 254 11.76 9.47 1.01
N LYS A 255 11.38 9.73 -0.24
CA LYS A 255 11.59 10.97 -0.98
C LYS A 255 13.06 11.28 -1.29
N ASP A 256 13.95 10.29 -1.27
CA ASP A 256 15.30 10.50 -1.79
C ASP A 256 15.26 10.83 -3.28
N MET A 257 16.12 11.78 -3.67
CA MET A 257 16.33 12.20 -5.05
C MET A 257 17.70 11.71 -5.46
N ILE A 258 17.76 10.71 -6.33
CA ILE A 258 18.99 9.98 -6.61
C ILE A 258 19.35 10.10 -8.08
N GLU A 259 20.59 10.53 -8.34
CA GLU A 259 21.24 10.42 -9.64
C GLU A 259 22.07 9.14 -9.67
N ILE A 260 21.80 8.25 -10.61
CA ILE A 260 22.63 7.06 -10.84
C ILE A 260 23.70 7.39 -11.87
N ILE A 261 24.95 7.10 -11.54
CA ILE A 261 26.08 7.21 -12.46
C ILE A 261 26.54 5.79 -12.76
N ALA A 262 26.37 5.40 -14.01
CA ALA A 262 26.78 4.10 -14.53
C ALA A 262 27.80 4.27 -15.65
N ASP A 263 28.61 3.25 -15.85
CA ASP A 263 29.50 3.16 -17.00
C ASP A 263 28.70 2.93 -18.29
N LYS A 264 29.28 3.34 -19.42
CA LYS A 264 28.63 3.21 -20.74
C LYS A 264 28.42 1.77 -21.17
#